data_AF-A0A6J6UH74-F1
#
_entry.id   AF-A0A6J6UH74-F1
#
_cell.length_a   1.000
_cell.length_b   1.000
_cell.length_c   1.000
_cell.angle_alpha   90.00
_cell.angle_beta   90.00
_cell.angle_gamma   90.00
#
_symmetry.space_group_name_H-M   'P 1'
#
loop_
_entity.id
_entity.type
_entity.pdbx_description
1 polymer ?
#
loop_
_entity_poly.entity_id
_entity_poly.type
_entity_poly.pdbx_seq_one_letter_code
_entity_poly.pdbx_strand_id
1 'polypeptide(L)' 'MEHANAVAAIAVRVCGGQAMLKHLSLERMYRDSRLGSLMLPWSAEVALERIGKARLYDA' A
#
# COMPACT_ATOMS: atom_id res chain seq x y z
N MET A 1 3.88 3.65 -2.15
CA MET A 1 2.82 3.33 -1.17
C MET A 1 2.88 1.88 -0.64
N GLU A 2 4.05 1.22 -0.68
CA GLU A 2 4.18 -0.21 -0.32
C GLU A 2 4.14 -0.48 1.19
N HIS A 3 4.53 0.52 1.99
CA HIS A 3 4.59 0.40 3.45
C HIS A 3 3.22 0.13 4.08
N ALA A 4 2.12 0.64 3.49
CA ALA A 4 0.78 0.40 4.01
C ALA A 4 0.43 -1.10 4.00
N ASN A 5 0.75 -1.81 2.92
CA ASN A 5 0.53 -3.25 2.81
C ASN A 5 1.44 -4.04 3.75
N ALA A 6 2.69 -3.63 3.93
CA ALA A 6 3.60 -4.24 4.89
C ALA A 6 3.08 -4.14 6.34
N VAL A 7 2.60 -2.95 6.73
CA VAL A 7 2.01 -2.72 8.06
C VAL A 7 0.73 -3.52 8.24
N ALA A 8 -0.17 -3.53 7.25
CA ALA A 8 -1.41 -4.31 7.32
C ALA A 8 -1.14 -5.82 7.41
N ALA A 9 -0.14 -6.34 6.68
CA ALA A 9 0.29 -7.73 6.75
C ALA A 9 0.88 -8.10 8.13
N ILE A 10 1.61 -7.19 8.78
CA ILE A 10 2.08 -7.37 10.16
C ILE A 10 0.88 -7.40 11.11
N ALA A 11 -0.07 -6.47 10.98
CA ALA A 11 -1.24 -6.42 11.84
C ALA A 11 -2.08 -7.70 11.76
N VAL A 12 -2.31 -8.25 10.56
CA VAL A 12 -3.00 -9.54 10.38
C VAL A 12 -2.26 -10.67 11.09
N ARG A 13 -0.92 -10.72 10.99
CA ARG A 13 -0.11 -11.74 11.68
C ARG A 13 -0.15 -11.60 13.21
N VAL A 14 -0.12 -10.38 13.72
CA VAL A 14 -0.19 -10.10 15.16
C VAL A 14 -1.56 -10.49 15.74
N CYS A 15 -2.65 -10.19 15.03
CA CYS A 15 -4.01 -10.49 15.49
C CYS A 15 -4.48 -11.92 15.18
N GLY A 16 -3.72 -12.69 14.39
CA GLY A 16 -4.01 -14.09 14.06
C GLY A 16 -5.35 -14.28 13.34
N GLY A 17 -6.02 -15.41 13.57
CA GLY A 17 -7.26 -15.76 12.85
C GLY A 17 -8.43 -14.78 13.05
N GLN A 18 -8.47 -14.06 14.18
CA GLN A 18 -9.50 -13.04 14.43
C GLN A 18 -9.43 -11.88 13.44
N ALA A 19 -8.24 -11.57 12.92
CA ALA A 19 -8.04 -10.55 11.89
C ALA A 19 -8.91 -10.73 10.65
N MET A 20 -9.31 -11.98 10.35
CA MET A 20 -10.08 -12.35 9.16
C MET A 20 -11.60 -12.25 9.34
N LEU A 21 -12.06 -11.96 10.56
CA LEU A 21 -13.49 -11.81 10.83
C LEU A 21 -14.03 -10.54 10.18
N LYS A 22 -15.07 -10.69 9.36
CA LYS A 22 -15.63 -9.60 8.55
C LYS A 22 -16.27 -8.46 9.36
N HIS A 23 -16.60 -8.69 10.63
CA HIS A 23 -17.09 -7.62 11.52
C HIS A 23 -15.97 -6.72 12.03
N LEU A 24 -14.71 -7.13 11.90
CA LEU A 24 -13.53 -6.33 12.19
C LEU A 24 -12.98 -5.73 10.89
N SER A 25 -12.33 -4.57 10.98
CA SER A 25 -11.85 -3.84 9.81
C SER A 25 -10.54 -4.37 9.21
N LEU A 26 -9.82 -5.23 9.92
CA LEU A 26 -8.42 -5.54 9.62
C LEU A 26 -8.24 -6.25 8.26
N GLU A 27 -9.09 -7.24 7.96
CA GLU A 27 -9.06 -7.93 6.67
C GLU A 27 -9.34 -6.98 5.49
N ARG A 28 -10.25 -6.02 5.69
CA ARG A 28 -10.58 -5.00 4.70
C ARG A 28 -9.40 -4.08 4.47
N MET A 29 -8.79 -3.58 5.55
CA MET A 29 -7.59 -2.74 5.47
C MET A 29 -6.44 -3.45 4.76
N TYR A 30 -6.23 -4.74 5.01
CA TYR A 30 -5.22 -5.52 4.30
C TYR A 30 -5.50 -5.60 2.78
N ARG A 31 -6.74 -5.87 2.38
CA ARG A 31 -7.11 -5.86 0.94
C ARG A 31 -6.90 -4.49 0.31
N ASP A 32 -7.38 -3.43 0.97
CA ASP A 32 -7.35 -2.07 0.43
C ASP A 32 -5.92 -1.50 0.38
N SER A 33 -5.03 -1.94 1.27
CA SER A 33 -3.65 -1.42 1.37
C SER A 33 -2.81 -1.60 0.10
N ARG A 34 -3.15 -2.55 -0.77
CA ARG A 34 -2.47 -2.79 -2.06
C ARG A 34 -2.83 -1.76 -3.13
N LEU A 35 -4.00 -1.13 -3.02
CA LEU A 35 -4.54 -0.24 -4.04
C LEU A 35 -3.66 0.99 -4.27
N GLY A 36 -3.01 1.47 -3.21
CA GLY A 36 -2.16 2.66 -3.24
C GLY A 36 -0.95 2.60 -4.18
N SER A 37 -0.38 1.42 -4.44
CA SER A 37 0.74 1.26 -5.38
C SER A 37 0.30 0.97 -6.81
N LEU A 38 -0.99 0.67 -7.03
CA LEU A 38 -1.54 0.26 -8.32
C LEU A 38 -2.37 1.36 -8.99
N MET A 39 -2.96 2.27 -8.22
CA MET A 39 -3.87 3.27 -8.77
C MET A 39 -3.12 4.46 -9.35
N LEU A 40 -3.53 4.84 -10.56
CA LEU A 40 -3.16 6.11 -11.15
C LEU A 40 -3.72 7.29 -10.34
N PRO A 41 -3.05 8.45 -10.34
CA PRO A 41 -1.83 8.80 -11.08
C PRO A 41 -0.53 8.42 -10.35
N TRP A 42 -0.62 7.74 -9.20
CA TRP A 42 0.50 7.47 -8.30
C TRP A 42 0.84 5.99 -8.18
N SER A 43 0.66 5.22 -9.26
CA SER A 43 1.18 3.86 -9.30
C SER A 43 2.69 3.88 -9.04
N ALA A 44 3.23 2.80 -8.48
CA ALA A 44 4.63 2.76 -8.05
C ALA A 44 5.60 3.13 -9.19
N GLU A 45 5.32 2.61 -10.39
CA GLU A 45 6.09 2.89 -11.61
C GLU A 45 6.01 4.36 -12.01
N VAL A 46 4.80 4.93 -12.08
CA VAL A 46 4.60 6.34 -12.47
C VAL A 46 5.21 7.29 -11.43
N ALA A 47 5.09 6.98 -10.15
CA ALA A 47 5.69 7.77 -9.09
C ALA A 47 7.22 7.77 -9.19
N LEU A 48 7.83 6.60 -9.42
CA LEU A 48 9.27 6.48 -9.60
C LEU A 48 9.76 7.25 -10.83
N GLU A 49 9.07 7.10 -11.97
CA GLU A 49 9.39 7.81 -13.21
C GLU A 49 9.33 9.33 -13.01
N ARG A 50 8.27 9.83 -12.38
CA ARG A 50 8.11 11.26 -12.10
C ARG A 50 9.21 11.79 -11.20
N ILE A 51 9.57 11.08 -10.13
CA ILE A 51 10.68 11.46 -9.24
C ILE A 51 11.99 11.50 -10.02
N GLY A 52 12.24 10.50 -10.86
CA GLY A 52 13.44 10.45 -11.71
C GLY A 52 13.52 11.65 -12.64
N LYS A 53 12.45 11.96 -13.37
CA LYS A 53 12.40 13.11 -14.28
C LYS A 53 12.59 14.44 -13.54
N ALA A 54 11.86 14.65 -12.46
CA ALA A 54 11.94 15.86 -11.64
C ALA A 54 13.36 16.08 -11.07
N ARG A 55 14.11 15.01 -10.78
CA ARG A 55 15.48 15.12 -10.25
C ARG A 55 16.56 15.24 -11.33
N LEU A 56 16.35 14.66 -12.50
CA LEU A 56 17.35 14.65 -13.58
C LEU A 56 17.22 15.85 -14.52
N TYR A 57 16.01 16.37 -14.72
CA TYR A 57 15.74 17.39 -15.75
C TYR A 57 15.20 18.72 -15.19
N ASP A 58 14.48 18.70 -14.07
CA ASP A 58 13.85 19.91 -13.49
C ASP A 58 14.72 20.55 -12.38
N ALA A 59 16.05 20.57 -12.56
CA ALA A 59 17.03 21.09 -11.59
C ALA A 59 16.89 22.60 -11.31
#